data_AF-A0A4P5QK49-F1
#
_entry.id   AF-A0A4P5QK49-F1
#
_cell.length_a   1.000
_cell.length_b   1.000
_cell.length_c   1.000
_cell.angle_alpha   90.00
_cell.angle_beta   90.00
_cell.angle_gamma   90.00
#
_symmetry.space_group_name_H-M   'P 1'
#
loop_
_entity.id
_entity.type
_entity.pdbx_description
1 polymer ?
#
loop_
_entity_poly.entity_id
_entity_poly.type
_entity_poly.pdbx_seq_one_letter_code
_entity_poly.pdbx_strand_id
1 'polypeptide(L)'
;MGQLVSLSDWAAGPNGFKNPPGMAALHRIAKTKQTYPPAVKQGRRWVVDEEAKFIGMVGRVEISNHLPPNARSLVEKALNGCKTP
;
A
#
# COMPACT_ATOMS: atom_id res chain seq x y z
N MET A 1 0.02 -7.14 13.07
CA MET A 1 1.17 -7.03 12.16
C MET A 1 1.79 -8.41 12.13
N GLY A 2 1.69 -9.08 11.00
CA GLY A 2 2.26 -10.41 10.79
C GLY A 2 3.76 -10.35 10.61
N GLN A 3 4.35 -11.48 10.26
CA GLN A 3 5.77 -11.58 9.95
C GLN A 3 6.11 -10.75 8.70
N LEU A 4 7.17 -9.95 8.77
CA LEU A 4 7.68 -9.23 7.61
C LEU A 4 8.56 -10.15 6.78
N VAL A 5 8.23 -10.30 5.51
CA VAL A 5 8.96 -11.13 4.54
C VAL A 5 9.49 -10.24 3.41
N SER A 6 10.44 -10.76 2.63
CA SER A 6 10.90 -10.02 1.45
C SER A 6 9.76 -9.92 0.42
N LEU A 7 9.73 -8.82 -0.34
CA LEU A 7 8.70 -8.61 -1.36
C LEU A 7 8.68 -9.73 -2.42
N SER A 8 9.85 -10.31 -2.74
CA SER A 8 9.95 -11.45 -3.65
C SER A 8 9.35 -12.72 -3.06
N ASP A 9 9.61 -13.00 -1.77
CA ASP A 9 9.10 -14.20 -1.10
C ASP A 9 7.58 -14.12 -0.95
N TRP A 10 7.05 -12.96 -0.55
CA TRP A 10 5.60 -12.72 -0.53
C TRP A 10 4.98 -12.91 -1.91
N ALA A 11 5.61 -12.38 -2.97
CA ALA A 11 5.08 -12.47 -4.32
C ALA A 11 5.00 -13.93 -4.84
N ALA A 12 5.93 -14.79 -4.42
CA ALA A 12 5.94 -16.22 -4.73
C ALA A 12 5.13 -17.08 -3.74
N GLY A 13 4.75 -16.50 -2.60
CA GLY A 13 3.99 -17.16 -1.56
C GLY A 13 2.49 -17.27 -1.86
N PRO A 14 1.72 -17.88 -0.95
CA PRO A 14 0.30 -18.15 -1.14
C PRO A 14 -0.55 -16.88 -1.23
N ASN A 15 -0.08 -15.76 -0.66
CA ASN A 15 -0.77 -14.46 -0.67
C ASN A 15 -0.36 -13.55 -1.84
N GLY A 16 0.62 -13.98 -2.63
CA GLY A 16 1.17 -13.23 -3.76
C GLY A 16 0.47 -13.55 -5.09
N PHE A 17 1.27 -13.84 -6.11
CA PHE A 17 0.79 -14.09 -7.46
C PHE A 17 1.01 -15.55 -7.86
N LYS A 18 0.06 -16.14 -8.59
CA LYS A 18 0.25 -17.47 -9.20
C LYS A 18 1.48 -17.51 -10.11
N ASN A 19 1.72 -16.42 -10.84
CA ASN A 19 2.92 -16.19 -11.65
C ASN A 19 3.56 -14.87 -11.21
N PRO A 20 4.61 -14.90 -10.36
CA PRO A 20 5.21 -13.70 -9.81
C PRO A 20 5.80 -12.78 -10.91
N PRO A 21 5.51 -11.47 -10.88
CA PRO A 21 6.13 -10.53 -11.79
C PRO A 21 7.62 -10.34 -11.46
N GLY A 22 8.41 -9.88 -12.44
CA GLY A 22 9.83 -9.63 -12.24
C GLY A 22 10.12 -8.53 -11.20
N MET A 23 11.36 -8.49 -10.68
CA MET A 23 11.78 -7.57 -9.62
C MET A 23 11.52 -6.09 -9.91
N ALA A 24 11.67 -5.65 -11.16
CA ALA A 24 11.37 -4.26 -11.54
C ALA A 24 9.88 -3.91 -11.33
N ALA A 25 8.99 -4.84 -11.67
CA ALA A 25 7.55 -4.68 -11.47
C ALA A 25 7.18 -4.77 -9.98
N LEU A 26 7.79 -5.68 -9.23
CA LEU A 26 7.62 -5.74 -7.77
C LEU A 26 8.05 -4.43 -7.09
N HIS A 27 9.20 -3.87 -7.47
CA HIS A 27 9.63 -2.56 -6.98
C HIS A 27 8.63 -1.44 -7.32
N ARG A 28 8.01 -1.49 -8.50
CA ARG A 28 6.94 -0.55 -8.86
C ARG A 28 5.73 -0.72 -7.96
N ILE A 29 5.26 -1.96 -7.74
CA ILE A 29 4.16 -2.30 -6.82
C ILE A 29 4.42 -1.71 -5.43
N ALA A 30 5.61 -1.91 -4.88
CA ALA A 30 5.96 -1.37 -3.57
C ALA A 30 6.05 0.16 -3.54
N LYS A 31 6.72 0.79 -4.51
CA LYS A 31 6.82 2.26 -4.61
C LYS A 31 5.44 2.93 -4.70
N THR A 32 4.52 2.30 -5.41
CA THR A 32 3.15 2.80 -5.64
C THR A 32 2.15 2.28 -4.60
N LYS A 33 2.62 1.62 -3.53
CA LYS A 33 1.80 1.14 -2.40
C LYS A 33 0.62 0.25 -2.81
N GLN A 34 0.83 -0.62 -3.80
CA GLN A 34 -0.24 -1.50 -4.30
C GLN A 34 -0.46 -2.76 -3.44
N THR A 35 0.01 -2.75 -2.19
CA THR A 35 -0.25 -3.83 -1.22
C THR A 35 -0.94 -3.25 0.01
N TYR A 36 -1.76 -4.06 0.67
CA TYR A 36 -2.33 -3.72 1.97
C TYR A 36 -2.09 -4.85 2.97
N PRO A 37 -1.34 -4.60 4.07
CA PRO A 37 -0.62 -3.37 4.38
C PRO A 37 0.45 -2.98 3.34
N PRO A 38 0.80 -1.68 3.21
CA PRO A 38 1.76 -1.23 2.21
C PRO A 38 3.17 -1.77 2.51
N ALA A 39 3.85 -2.25 1.46
CA ALA A 39 5.24 -2.63 1.55
C ALA A 39 6.11 -1.45 2.01
N VAL A 40 7.09 -1.75 2.85
CA VAL A 40 8.00 -0.77 3.44
C VAL A 40 9.44 -1.07 3.04
N LYS A 41 10.26 -0.03 2.98
CA LYS A 41 11.68 -0.17 2.62
C LYS A 41 12.52 -0.30 3.90
N GLN A 42 13.18 -1.43 4.06
CA GLN A 42 14.15 -1.67 5.13
C GLN A 42 15.57 -1.76 4.54
N GLY A 43 16.34 -0.70 4.73
CA GLY A 43 17.65 -0.54 4.10
C GLY A 43 17.57 -0.58 2.57
N ARG A 44 18.20 -1.58 1.95
CA ARG A 44 18.21 -1.77 0.49
C ARG A 44 17.09 -2.69 -0.02
N ARG A 45 16.25 -3.25 0.86
CA ARG A 45 15.24 -4.26 0.53
C ARG A 45 13.84 -3.74 0.76
N TRP A 46 12.90 -4.21 -0.06
CA TRP A 46 11.46 -4.05 0.19
C TRP A 46 10.97 -5.25 0.97
N VAL A 47 10.23 -4.98 2.05
CA VAL A 47 9.57 -6.00 2.86
C VAL A 47 8.08 -5.69 2.95
N VAL A 48 7.29 -6.72 3.16
CA VAL A 48 5.84 -6.64 3.22
C VAL A 48 5.34 -7.62 4.28
N ASP A 49 4.20 -7.32 4.87
CA ASP A 49 3.51 -8.25 5.77
C ASP A 49 3.17 -9.53 4.98
N GLU A 50 3.46 -10.71 5.54
CA GLU A 50 3.22 -11.99 4.89
C GLU A 50 1.76 -12.19 4.47
N GLU A 51 0.82 -11.61 5.24
CA GLU A 51 -0.62 -11.68 4.96
C GLU A 51 -1.12 -10.55 4.05
N ALA A 52 -0.23 -9.66 3.60
CA ALA A 52 -0.61 -8.55 2.74
C ALA A 52 -1.27 -9.03 1.44
N LYS A 53 -2.20 -8.22 0.94
CA LYS A 53 -2.90 -8.48 -0.32
C LYS A 53 -2.49 -7.46 -1.37
N PHE A 54 -2.38 -7.91 -2.62
CA PHE A 54 -2.26 -7.01 -3.76
C PHE A 54 -3.60 -6.31 -4.01
N ILE A 55 -3.61 -4.98 -3.96
CA ILE A 55 -4.81 -4.14 -4.13
C ILE A 55 -4.79 -3.34 -5.45
N GLY A 56 -3.74 -3.50 -6.26
CA GLY A 56 -3.56 -2.74 -7.50
C GLY A 56 -3.26 -1.26 -7.27
N MET A 57 -3.30 -0.46 -8.33
CA MET A 57 -3.20 0.99 -8.20
C MET A 57 -4.50 1.55 -7.61
N VAL A 58 -4.49 1.75 -6.30
CA VAL A 58 -5.47 2.61 -5.66
C VAL A 58 -5.01 4.04 -5.91
N GLY A 59 -5.64 4.71 -6.89
CA GLY A 59 -5.39 6.12 -7.14
C GLY A 59 -5.58 6.94 -5.86
N ARG A 60 -4.80 8.02 -5.71
CA ARG A 60 -5.06 8.96 -4.63
C ARG A 60 -6.44 9.57 -4.90
N VAL A 61 -7.35 9.48 -3.93
CA VAL A 61 -8.63 10.18 -4.02
C VAL A 61 -8.34 11.67 -4.12
N GLU A 62 -8.63 12.27 -5.27
CA GLU A 62 -8.49 13.71 -5.46
C GLU A 62 -9.62 14.41 -4.71
N ILE A 63 -9.27 15.10 -3.63
CA ILE A 63 -10.23 15.90 -2.87
C ILE A 63 -10.26 17.28 -3.52
N SER A 64 -11.41 17.62 -4.09
CA SER A 64 -11.61 18.91 -4.78
C SER A 64 -11.25 20.10 -3.90
N ASN A 65 -10.54 21.08 -4.48
CA ASN A 65 -10.21 22.34 -3.82
C ASN A 65 -11.42 23.28 -3.72
N HIS A 66 -12.53 22.97 -4.40
CA HIS A 66 -13.77 23.76 -4.34
C HIS A 66 -14.68 23.38 -3.16
N LEU A 67 -14.32 22.35 -2.38
CA LEU A 67 -15.07 21.99 -1.19
C LEU A 67 -14.92 23.07 -0.11
N PRO A 68 -15.99 23.44 0.61
CA PRO A 68 -15.89 24.26 1.81
C PRO A 68 -14.92 23.63 2.83
N PRO A 69 -14.19 24.42 3.63
CA PRO A 69 -13.13 23.92 4.52
C PRO A 69 -13.59 22.78 5.45
N ASN A 70 -14.80 22.88 6.01
CA ASN A 70 -15.36 21.86 6.91
C ASN A 70 -15.67 20.54 6.18
N ALA A 71 -16.24 20.62 4.97
CA ALA A 71 -16.54 19.44 4.15
C ALA A 71 -15.24 18.75 3.71
N ARG A 72 -14.24 19.54 3.32
CA ARG A 72 -12.91 19.03 2.97
C ARG A 72 -12.28 18.29 4.16
N SER A 73 -12.28 18.90 5.35
CA SER A 73 -11.73 18.27 6.56
C SER A 73 -12.44 16.96 6.91
N LEU A 74 -13.77 16.89 6.73
CA LEU A 74 -14.53 15.68 6.96
C LEU A 74 -14.13 14.55 5.99
N VAL A 75 -14.01 14.87 4.70
CA VAL A 75 -13.58 13.91 3.66
C VAL A 75 -12.14 13.44 3.91
N GLU A 76 -11.24 14.35 4.27
CA GLU A 76 -9.85 14.01 4.62
C GLU A 76 -9.78 13.06 5.83
N LYS A 77 -10.59 13.29 6.87
CA LYS A 77 -10.66 12.41 8.05
C LYS A 77 -11.26 11.05 7.72
N ALA A 78 -12.30 11.00 6.89
CA ALA A 78 -12.94 9.75 6.48
C ALA A 78 -11.99 8.87 5.66
N LEU A 79 -11.20 9.46 4.75
CA LEU A 79 -10.27 8.74 3.88
C LEU A 79 -8.98 8.32 4.56
N ASN A 80 -8.43 9.16 5.45
CA ASN A 80 -7.13 8.92 6.09
C ASN A 80 -7.23 8.35 7.51
N GLY A 81 -8.45 8.22 8.04
CA GLY A 81 -8.71 7.92 9.44
C GLY A 81 -8.53 9.14 10.35
N CYS A 82 -9.25 9.15 11.48
CA CYS A 82 -9.00 10.10 12.55
C CYS A 82 -7.66 9.76 13.20
N LYS A 83 -6.67 10.64 13.10
CA LYS A 83 -5.52 10.61 14.01
C LYS A 83 -6.01 11.13 15.36
N THR A 84 -6.29 10.24 16.30
CA THR A 84 -6.43 10.62 17.71
C THR A 84 -5.05 11.07 18.22
N PRO A 85 -4.96 12.22 18.93
CA PRO A 85 -3.77 12.58 19.69
C PRO A 85 -3.42 11.54 20.75
#